data_AF-A0A0Q9APF5-F1
#
_entry.id   AF-A0A0Q9APF5-F1
#
_cell.length_a   1.000
_cell.length_b   1.000
_cell.length_c   1.000
_cell.angle_alpha   90.00
_cell.angle_beta   90.00
_cell.angle_gamma   90.00
#
_symmetry.space_group_name_H-M   'P 1'
#
loop_
_entity.id
_entity.type
_entity.pdbx_description
1 polymer ?
#
loop_
_entity_poly.entity_id
_entity_poly.type
_entity_poly.pdbx_seq_one_letter_code
_entity_poly.pdbx_strand_id
1 'polypeptide(L)'
;MVAPLFQDRVYVDDFAASGFELVIGHAHDIATSLTLADYDVDGVPAESDLQRVSVPLPAVLSAELDGAAAHLGVLNGKLLLAALGRAVARTIGSGVVAVDVDTHIIALDCVMPSDLDATQLLAHVCSALAGSTVRRPGQTLAELAFRCAGPVSSEEPLEGHALELRAYRSDGVVQLDLWFDARRFEAYTIEELAEQFPQALIEITSEAIPGFTDAA
;
A
#
# COMPACT_ATOMS: atom_id res chain seq x y z
N MET A 1 -16.75 -16.69 73.00
CA MET A 1 -15.75 -17.74 72.71
C MET A 1 -15.47 -17.68 71.20
N VAL A 2 -14.29 -17.15 70.82
CA VAL A 2 -13.54 -17.28 69.55
C VAL A 2 -14.35 -17.19 68.22
N ALA A 3 -14.50 -16.00 67.61
CA ALA A 3 -13.62 -15.34 66.61
C ALA A 3 -13.75 -15.89 65.16
N PRO A 4 -14.14 -15.05 64.17
CA PRO A 4 -13.89 -15.31 62.75
C PRO A 4 -12.50 -14.78 62.37
N LEU A 5 -11.71 -15.52 61.60
CA LEU A 5 -10.36 -15.13 61.19
C LEU A 5 -10.30 -14.86 59.69
N PHE A 6 -9.94 -13.60 59.38
CA PHE A 6 -9.40 -13.01 58.13
C PHE A 6 -10.35 -13.04 56.91
N GLN A 7 -10.96 -11.95 56.41
CA GLN A 7 -10.52 -10.56 56.18
C GLN A 7 -9.15 -10.47 55.50
N ASP A 8 -9.16 -10.22 54.19
CA ASP A 8 -8.44 -9.05 53.68
C ASP A 8 -9.17 -8.37 52.52
N ARG A 9 -9.37 -7.07 52.72
CA ARG A 9 -9.79 -6.06 51.74
C ARG A 9 -8.52 -5.49 51.15
N VAL A 10 -8.39 -5.47 49.82
CA VAL A 10 -7.55 -4.50 49.10
C VAL A 10 -8.35 -4.10 47.86
N TYR A 11 -9.07 -2.98 47.97
CA TYR A 11 -8.71 -1.67 47.41
C TYR A 11 -8.69 -1.70 45.88
N VAL A 12 -9.78 -1.16 45.33
CA VAL A 12 -9.89 -0.76 43.94
C VAL A 12 -9.08 0.53 43.83
N ASP A 13 -7.90 0.45 43.24
CA ASP A 13 -7.21 1.61 42.69
C ASP A 13 -6.80 1.30 41.25
N ASP A 14 -7.38 2.09 40.36
CA ASP A 14 -6.73 2.69 39.19
C ASP A 14 -5.76 1.81 38.40
N PHE A 15 -6.29 0.94 37.55
CA PHE A 15 -5.53 0.49 36.38
C PHE A 15 -5.53 1.62 35.35
N ALA A 16 -4.60 2.54 35.56
CA ALA A 16 -4.17 3.49 34.57
C ALA A 16 -3.87 2.79 33.24
N ALA A 17 -4.45 3.33 32.18
CA ALA A 17 -4.15 3.01 30.79
C ALA A 17 -2.63 2.94 30.58
N SER A 18 -2.12 1.74 30.36
CA SER A 18 -0.73 1.53 29.96
C SER A 18 -0.63 0.30 29.07
N GLY A 19 -0.30 0.57 27.80
CA GLY A 19 0.43 -0.34 26.93
C GLY A 19 -0.32 -1.56 26.41
N PHE A 20 -1.21 -1.38 25.43
CA PHE A 20 -1.36 -2.40 24.39
C PHE A 20 -0.10 -2.38 23.53
N GLU A 21 0.94 -3.08 23.98
CA GLU A 21 2.05 -3.45 23.10
C GLU A 21 1.56 -4.64 22.26
N LEU A 22 0.87 -4.32 21.16
CA LEU A 22 0.71 -5.25 20.07
C LEU A 22 2.12 -5.51 19.55
N VAL A 23 2.62 -6.72 19.76
CA VAL A 23 3.84 -7.23 19.15
C VAL A 23 3.64 -7.15 17.63
N ILE A 24 4.08 -6.06 17.02
CA ILE A 24 4.21 -5.96 15.57
C ILE A 24 5.32 -6.93 15.20
N GLY A 25 4.95 -7.95 14.43
CA GLY A 25 5.87 -8.96 13.90
C GLY A 25 7.10 -8.29 13.32
N HIS A 26 8.26 -8.83 13.68
CA HIS A 26 9.59 -8.33 13.37
C HIS A 26 9.70 -7.74 11.96
N ALA A 27 9.92 -6.43 11.89
CA ALA A 27 10.64 -5.82 10.79
C ALA A 27 12.01 -6.53 10.70
N HIS A 28 12.20 -7.38 9.69
CA HIS A 28 13.53 -7.83 9.32
C HIS A 28 14.32 -6.56 8.93
N ASP A 29 15.46 -6.35 9.61
CA ASP A 29 16.48 -5.30 9.42
C ASP A 29 15.98 -3.91 9.01
N ILE A 30 15.99 -2.95 9.94
CA ILE A 30 15.86 -1.48 9.74
C ILE A 30 15.47 -1.15 8.29
N ALA A 31 14.21 -1.36 7.95
CA ALA A 31 13.74 -1.05 6.61
C ALA A 31 13.98 0.43 6.40
N THR A 32 14.87 0.75 5.46
CA THR A 32 15.21 2.14 5.19
C THR A 32 13.96 2.75 4.56
N SER A 33 13.38 3.75 5.22
CA SER A 33 12.26 4.49 4.65
C SER A 33 12.70 5.03 3.30
N LEU A 34 11.98 4.65 2.25
CA LEU A 34 12.28 5.06 0.89
C LEU A 34 11.55 6.38 0.62
N THR A 35 12.29 7.38 0.14
CA THR A 35 11.72 8.62 -0.40
C THR A 35 11.39 8.38 -1.87
N LEU A 36 10.16 8.69 -2.28
CA LEU A 36 9.72 8.48 -3.67
C LEU A 36 10.11 9.65 -4.57
N ALA A 37 9.96 10.87 -4.06
CA ALA A 37 10.17 12.08 -4.84
C ALA A 37 11.65 12.31 -5.17
N ASP A 38 11.91 12.78 -6.39
CA ASP A 38 13.24 13.22 -6.83
C ASP A 38 13.63 14.54 -6.16
N TYR A 39 12.64 15.38 -5.85
CA TYR A 39 12.82 16.71 -5.26
C TYR A 39 11.92 16.95 -4.06
N ASP A 40 12.47 17.58 -3.03
CA ASP A 40 11.70 18.10 -1.90
C ASP A 40 11.10 19.47 -2.25
N VAL A 41 9.77 19.58 -2.15
CA VAL A 41 9.01 20.77 -2.52
C VAL A 41 7.98 21.08 -1.45
N ASP A 42 8.09 22.29 -0.91
CA ASP A 42 7.17 22.83 0.09
C ASP A 42 5.81 23.21 -0.50
N GLY A 43 4.77 23.02 0.32
CA GLY A 43 3.42 23.48 0.01
C GLY A 43 2.61 22.54 -0.87
N VAL A 44 1.28 22.76 -0.88
CA VAL A 44 0.34 21.95 -1.66
C VAL A 44 0.48 22.31 -3.15
N PRO A 45 0.48 21.34 -4.08
CA PRO A 45 0.52 21.63 -5.51
C PRO A 45 -0.70 22.43 -5.97
N ALA A 46 -0.47 23.34 -6.92
CA ALA A 46 -1.56 23.91 -7.71
C ALA A 46 -2.04 22.88 -8.73
N GLU A 47 -3.25 23.04 -9.27
CA GLU A 47 -3.79 22.15 -10.30
C GLU A 47 -2.88 22.07 -11.53
N SER A 48 -2.21 23.17 -11.90
CA SER A 48 -1.24 23.21 -13.01
C SER A 48 0.06 22.45 -12.74
N ASP A 49 0.36 22.17 -11.48
CA ASP A 49 1.53 21.38 -11.08
C ASP A 49 1.23 19.87 -11.18
N LEU A 50 -0.06 19.50 -11.29
CA LEU A 50 -0.48 18.11 -11.36
C LEU A 50 -0.44 17.60 -12.79
N GLN A 51 0.19 16.45 -12.96
CA GLN A 51 0.24 15.73 -14.23
C GLN A 51 -0.28 14.31 -14.07
N ARG A 52 -0.65 13.72 -15.21
CA ARG A 52 -1.18 12.36 -15.29
C ARG A 52 -0.49 11.57 -16.40
N VAL A 53 -0.06 10.36 -16.07
CA VAL A 53 0.30 9.32 -17.03
C VAL A 53 -0.71 8.19 -16.92
N SER A 54 -1.37 7.86 -18.04
CA SER A 54 -2.33 6.75 -18.11
C SER A 54 -1.67 5.50 -18.69
N VAL A 55 -1.85 4.37 -18.01
CA VAL A 55 -1.29 3.06 -18.34
C VAL A 55 -2.44 2.04 -18.44
N PRO A 56 -3.23 2.05 -19.54
CA PRO A 56 -4.28 1.06 -19.72
C PRO A 56 -3.68 -0.35 -19.73
N LEU A 57 -4.18 -1.24 -18.86
CA LEU A 57 -3.75 -2.64 -18.92
C LEU A 57 -4.34 -3.29 -20.16
N PRO A 58 -3.52 -3.99 -20.97
CA PRO A 58 -4.03 -4.78 -22.09
C PRO A 58 -5.13 -5.74 -21.63
N ALA A 59 -6.10 -6.05 -22.51
CA ALA A 59 -7.23 -6.92 -22.17
C ALA A 59 -6.78 -8.29 -21.62
N VAL A 60 -5.69 -8.84 -22.15
CA VAL A 60 -5.09 -10.08 -21.66
C VAL A 60 -4.62 -9.91 -20.21
N LEU A 61 -3.80 -8.90 -19.91
CA LEU A 61 -3.29 -8.67 -18.55
C LEU A 61 -4.41 -8.31 -17.56
N SER A 62 -5.46 -7.60 -18.01
CA SER A 62 -6.67 -7.37 -17.21
C SER A 62 -7.38 -8.67 -16.83
N ALA A 63 -7.45 -9.63 -17.75
CA ALA A 63 -8.03 -10.94 -17.50
C ALA A 63 -7.12 -11.82 -16.63
N GLU A 64 -5.80 -11.75 -16.82
CA GLU A 64 -4.82 -12.43 -15.96
C GLU A 64 -4.91 -11.94 -14.51
N LEU A 65 -5.07 -10.63 -14.29
CA LEU A 65 -5.30 -10.07 -12.96
C LEU A 65 -6.55 -10.68 -12.30
N ASP A 66 -7.68 -10.73 -13.01
CA ASP A 66 -8.92 -11.33 -12.48
C ASP A 66 -8.76 -12.83 -12.21
N GLY A 67 -8.09 -13.54 -13.11
CA GLY A 67 -7.82 -14.98 -12.98
C GLY A 67 -6.94 -15.29 -11.78
N ALA A 68 -5.85 -14.53 -11.60
CA ALA A 68 -4.94 -14.66 -10.48
C ALA A 68 -5.65 -14.33 -9.15
N ALA A 69 -6.41 -13.24 -9.09
CA ALA A 69 -7.19 -12.89 -7.91
C ALA A 69 -8.17 -13.99 -7.50
N ALA A 70 -8.91 -14.54 -8.47
CA ALA A 70 -9.83 -15.65 -8.24
C ALA A 70 -9.10 -16.94 -7.82
N HIS A 71 -7.95 -17.24 -8.42
CA HIS A 71 -7.15 -18.42 -8.11
C HIS A 71 -6.54 -18.35 -6.70
N LEU A 72 -6.04 -17.18 -6.31
CA LEU A 72 -5.37 -16.93 -5.04
C LEU A 72 -6.35 -16.63 -3.89
N GLY A 73 -7.60 -16.28 -4.19
CA GLY A 73 -8.60 -15.91 -3.19
C GLY A 73 -8.36 -14.54 -2.57
N VAL A 74 -7.80 -13.59 -3.34
CA VAL A 74 -7.49 -12.22 -2.89
C VAL A 74 -8.17 -11.18 -3.77
N LEU A 75 -8.31 -9.95 -3.27
CA LEU A 75 -8.82 -8.83 -4.07
C LEU A 75 -7.77 -8.33 -5.07
N ASN A 76 -8.20 -7.90 -6.26
CA ASN A 76 -7.32 -7.30 -7.29
C ASN A 76 -6.42 -6.19 -6.72
N GLY A 77 -6.95 -5.36 -5.82
CA GLY A 77 -6.19 -4.28 -5.17
C GLY A 77 -4.94 -4.76 -4.43
N LYS A 78 -4.96 -5.98 -3.86
CA LYS A 78 -3.79 -6.57 -3.19
C LYS A 78 -2.68 -6.95 -4.17
N LEU A 79 -3.05 -7.51 -5.32
CA LEU A 79 -2.11 -7.83 -6.40
C LEU A 79 -1.52 -6.56 -7.02
N LEU A 80 -2.35 -5.53 -7.21
CA LEU A 80 -1.91 -4.22 -7.71
C LEU A 80 -0.95 -3.51 -6.72
N LEU A 81 -1.19 -3.60 -5.41
CA LEU A 81 -0.27 -3.10 -4.39
C LEU A 81 1.06 -3.85 -4.38
N ALA A 82 1.04 -5.18 -4.49
CA ALA A 82 2.27 -5.97 -4.61
C ALA A 82 3.06 -5.60 -5.88
N ALA A 83 2.36 -5.44 -7.01
CA ALA A 83 2.97 -4.96 -8.25
C ALA A 83 3.54 -3.54 -8.12
N LEU A 84 2.85 -2.64 -7.41
CA LEU A 84 3.32 -1.29 -7.13
C LEU A 84 4.62 -1.31 -6.32
N GLY A 85 4.69 -2.07 -5.23
CA GLY A 85 5.90 -2.20 -4.41
C GLY A 85 7.08 -2.73 -5.24
N ARG A 86 6.83 -3.75 -6.07
CA ARG A 86 7.85 -4.28 -7.00
C ARG A 86 8.27 -3.27 -8.07
N ALA A 87 7.34 -2.51 -8.64
CA ALA A 87 7.63 -1.50 -9.66
C ALA A 87 8.45 -0.34 -9.09
N VAL A 88 8.12 0.12 -7.87
CA VAL A 88 8.92 1.10 -7.12
C VAL A 88 10.32 0.56 -6.84
N ALA A 89 10.44 -0.71 -6.42
CA ALA A 89 11.74 -1.33 -6.18
C ALA A 89 12.66 -1.33 -7.40
N ARG A 90 12.09 -1.59 -8.58
CA ARG A 90 12.81 -1.62 -9.87
C ARG A 90 13.18 -0.23 -10.39
N THR A 91 12.35 0.77 -10.08
CA THR A 91 12.49 2.13 -10.63
C THR A 91 13.31 3.04 -9.71
N ILE A 92 12.97 3.06 -8.42
CA ILE A 92 13.48 4.01 -7.43
C ILE A 92 14.50 3.32 -6.52
N GLY A 93 14.23 2.08 -6.14
CA GLY A 93 15.12 1.27 -5.31
C GLY A 93 14.38 0.54 -4.20
N SER A 94 15.11 -0.33 -3.50
CA SER A 94 14.51 -1.15 -2.44
C SER A 94 14.40 -0.41 -1.11
N GLY A 95 13.34 -0.69 -0.35
CA GLY A 95 13.04 -0.08 0.94
C GLY A 95 11.58 -0.29 1.35
N VAL A 96 11.09 0.51 2.29
CA VAL A 96 9.68 0.52 2.68
C VAL A 96 9.09 1.90 2.45
N VAL A 97 7.92 1.92 1.82
CA VAL A 97 7.16 3.13 1.51
C VAL A 97 5.87 3.13 2.32
N ALA A 98 5.57 4.25 2.97
CA ALA A 98 4.24 4.45 3.53
C ALA A 98 3.26 4.71 2.38
N VAL A 99 2.11 4.04 2.39
CA VAL A 99 1.07 4.18 1.37
C VAL A 99 -0.27 4.45 2.02
N ASP A 100 -0.90 5.56 1.63
CA ASP A 100 -2.30 5.81 1.95
C ASP A 100 -3.18 4.99 1.01
N VAL A 101 -3.97 4.07 1.57
CA VAL A 101 -4.93 3.21 0.88
C VAL A 101 -6.32 3.54 1.42
N ASP A 102 -7.11 4.27 0.63
CA ASP A 102 -8.38 4.86 1.05
C ASP A 102 -8.24 5.68 2.36
N THR A 103 -8.75 5.17 3.47
CA THR A 103 -8.68 5.79 4.80
C THR A 103 -7.61 5.18 5.70
N HIS A 104 -6.81 4.23 5.20
CA HIS A 104 -5.80 3.52 5.96
C HIS A 104 -4.40 3.88 5.48
N ILE A 105 -3.43 3.76 6.36
CA ILE A 105 -2.01 3.83 6.01
C ILE A 105 -1.37 2.47 6.24
N ILE A 106 -0.59 2.00 5.25
CA ILE A 106 0.18 0.76 5.31
C ILE A 106 1.66 1.01 5.03
N ALA A 107 2.50 0.10 5.52
CA ALA A 107 3.88 -0.03 5.07
C ALA A 107 3.92 -1.00 3.88
N LEU A 108 4.38 -0.54 2.72
CA LEU A 108 4.53 -1.34 1.52
C LEU A 108 6.01 -1.67 1.30
N ASP A 109 6.32 -2.97 1.27
CA ASP A 109 7.64 -3.46 0.91
C ASP A 109 7.92 -3.20 -0.57
N CYS A 110 8.98 -2.46 -0.85
CA CYS A 110 9.52 -2.25 -2.18
C CYS A 110 10.82 -3.04 -2.26
N VAL A 111 10.78 -4.27 -2.75
CA VAL A 111 11.94 -5.16 -2.75
C VAL A 111 12.09 -5.87 -4.09
N MET A 112 13.28 -6.40 -4.40
CA MET A 112 13.54 -7.14 -5.63
C MET A 112 13.15 -8.63 -5.50
N PRO A 113 12.88 -9.35 -6.61
CA PRO A 113 12.44 -10.75 -6.56
C PRO A 113 13.45 -11.70 -5.90
N SER A 114 14.73 -11.31 -5.85
CA SER A 114 15.78 -12.04 -5.14
C SER A 114 15.60 -12.02 -3.61
N ASP A 115 14.89 -11.04 -3.08
CA ASP A 115 14.76 -10.80 -1.64
C ASP A 115 13.43 -11.31 -1.10
N LEU A 116 12.32 -11.02 -1.79
CA LEU A 116 11.01 -11.63 -1.56
C LEU A 116 10.43 -12.07 -2.89
N ASP A 117 10.02 -13.33 -2.98
CA ASP A 117 9.27 -13.84 -4.12
C ASP A 117 7.85 -13.24 -4.18
N ALA A 118 7.15 -13.46 -5.30
CA ALA A 118 5.81 -12.92 -5.52
C ALA A 118 4.79 -13.35 -4.44
N THR A 119 4.91 -14.60 -3.94
CA THR A 119 3.99 -15.14 -2.93
C THR A 119 4.23 -14.50 -1.57
N GLN A 120 5.50 -14.34 -1.18
CA GLN A 120 5.89 -13.68 0.07
C GLN A 120 5.53 -12.20 0.05
N LEU A 121 5.80 -11.50 -1.05
CA LEU A 121 5.44 -10.08 -1.19
C LEU A 121 3.93 -9.87 -1.10
N LEU A 122 3.12 -10.72 -1.75
CA LEU A 122 1.68 -10.67 -1.61
C LEU A 122 1.20 -10.96 -0.19
N ALA A 123 1.82 -11.93 0.51
CA ALA A 123 1.51 -12.22 1.90
C ALA A 123 1.83 -11.03 2.83
N HIS A 124 2.92 -10.32 2.58
CA HIS A 124 3.28 -9.10 3.29
C HIS A 124 2.23 -7.99 3.07
N VAL A 125 1.79 -7.77 1.83
CA VAL A 125 0.69 -6.83 1.53
C VAL A 125 -0.59 -7.20 2.27
N CYS A 126 -0.97 -8.48 2.26
CA CYS A 126 -2.14 -8.96 3.02
C CYS A 126 -2.02 -8.66 4.51
N SER A 127 -0.85 -8.96 5.11
CA SER A 127 -0.58 -8.68 6.52
C SER A 127 -0.60 -7.18 6.83
N ALA A 128 -0.02 -6.35 5.97
CA ALA A 128 0.04 -4.90 6.14
C ALA A 128 -1.36 -4.27 6.10
N LEU A 129 -2.23 -4.74 5.20
CA LEU A 129 -3.63 -4.30 5.13
C LEU A 129 -4.44 -4.78 6.35
N ALA A 130 -4.28 -6.04 6.76
CA ALA A 130 -4.98 -6.60 7.93
C ALA A 130 -4.58 -5.91 9.25
N GLY A 131 -3.32 -5.52 9.38
CA GLY A 131 -2.78 -4.76 10.51
C GLY A 131 -2.84 -3.24 10.35
N SER A 132 -3.47 -2.74 9.28
CA SER A 132 -3.46 -1.32 8.94
C SER A 132 -4.17 -0.46 9.99
N THR A 133 -3.83 0.81 10.02
CA THR A 133 -4.46 1.77 10.91
C THR A 133 -5.23 2.81 10.12
N VAL A 134 -6.41 3.17 10.62
CA VAL A 134 -7.17 4.29 10.07
C VAL A 134 -6.34 5.56 10.26
N ARG A 135 -6.21 6.34 9.20
CA ARG A 135 -5.50 7.61 9.18
C ARG A 135 -6.12 8.55 10.22
N ARG A 136 -5.27 9.14 11.07
CA ARG A 136 -5.73 10.11 12.07
C ARG A 136 -5.98 11.48 11.43
N PRO A 137 -7.00 12.23 11.88
CA PRO A 137 -7.17 13.61 11.45
C PRO A 137 -5.91 14.44 11.74
N GLY A 138 -5.40 15.15 10.73
CA GLY A 138 -4.20 15.99 10.84
C GLY A 138 -2.86 15.25 10.81
N GLN A 139 -2.86 13.93 10.58
CA GLN A 139 -1.63 13.19 10.29
C GLN A 139 -1.08 13.58 8.91
N THR A 140 0.26 13.71 8.80
CA THR A 140 0.95 13.90 7.52
C THR A 140 0.59 12.78 6.56
N LEU A 141 0.22 13.14 5.33
CA LEU A 141 -0.07 12.20 4.27
C LEU A 141 1.19 11.45 3.84
N ALA A 142 1.02 10.20 3.45
CA ALA A 142 2.06 9.47 2.75
C ALA A 142 2.41 10.14 1.42
N GLU A 143 3.66 10.03 0.99
CA GLU A 143 4.07 10.48 -0.35
C GLU A 143 3.32 9.74 -1.46
N LEU A 144 2.96 8.48 -1.20
CA LEU A 144 2.27 7.59 -2.13
C LEU A 144 0.84 7.32 -1.65
N ALA A 145 -0.12 7.47 -2.56
CA ALA A 145 -1.48 6.98 -2.39
C ALA A 145 -1.83 5.91 -3.42
N PHE A 146 -2.68 4.97 -3.00
CA PHE A 146 -3.26 3.95 -3.85
C PHE A 146 -4.77 3.94 -3.69
N ARG A 147 -5.48 4.06 -4.81
CA ARG A 147 -6.95 3.98 -4.86
C ARG A 147 -7.38 2.91 -5.84
N CYS A 148 -8.21 1.99 -5.37
CA CYS A 148 -8.76 0.91 -6.18
C CYS A 148 -10.27 0.83 -5.94
N ALA A 149 -11.05 1.53 -6.76
CA ALA A 149 -12.51 1.55 -6.57
C ALA A 149 -13.27 1.77 -7.89
N GLY A 150 -14.56 1.37 -7.89
CA GLY A 150 -15.53 1.73 -8.94
C GLY A 150 -15.71 3.24 -9.07
N PRO A 151 -16.60 3.71 -9.99
CA PRO A 151 -16.40 4.94 -10.77
C PRO A 151 -15.67 6.04 -10.00
N VAL A 152 -14.35 6.05 -10.10
CA VAL A 152 -13.53 7.15 -9.62
C VAL A 152 -13.75 8.27 -10.63
N SER A 153 -14.14 9.46 -10.17
CA SER A 153 -14.08 10.60 -11.08
C SER A 153 -12.61 10.77 -11.46
N SER A 154 -12.29 10.60 -12.74
CA SER A 154 -10.91 10.81 -13.24
C SER A 154 -10.37 12.21 -12.93
N GLU A 155 -11.23 13.13 -12.49
CA GLU A 155 -10.94 14.54 -12.22
C GLU A 155 -10.74 14.86 -10.73
N GLU A 156 -10.80 13.89 -9.80
CA GLU A 156 -10.49 14.21 -8.40
C GLU A 156 -9.00 14.62 -8.28
N PRO A 157 -8.67 15.79 -7.70
CA PRO A 157 -7.28 16.21 -7.56
C PRO A 157 -6.53 15.38 -6.52
N LEU A 158 -5.19 15.32 -6.61
CA LEU A 158 -4.38 14.72 -5.54
C LEU A 158 -4.58 15.50 -4.24
N GLU A 159 -4.81 14.78 -3.14
CA GLU A 159 -5.00 15.38 -1.82
C GLU A 159 -3.67 15.84 -1.15
N GLY A 160 -2.62 16.11 -1.94
CA GLY A 160 -1.30 16.50 -1.43
C GLY A 160 -0.27 15.37 -1.34
N HIS A 161 -0.60 14.18 -1.84
CA HIS A 161 0.37 13.12 -2.11
C HIS A 161 1.35 13.56 -3.20
N ALA A 162 2.58 13.03 -3.17
CA ALA A 162 3.53 13.25 -4.26
C ALA A 162 3.10 12.46 -5.51
N LEU A 163 2.69 11.20 -5.31
CA LEU A 163 2.23 10.28 -6.34
C LEU A 163 0.96 9.57 -5.88
N GLU A 164 -0.02 9.43 -6.76
CA GLU A 164 -1.22 8.61 -6.55
C GLU A 164 -1.41 7.65 -7.72
N LEU A 165 -1.47 6.35 -7.43
CA LEU A 165 -1.89 5.33 -8.39
C LEU A 165 -3.39 5.06 -8.23
N ARG A 166 -4.14 5.31 -9.30
CA ARG A 166 -5.58 5.00 -9.40
C ARG A 166 -5.79 3.80 -10.29
N ALA A 167 -6.48 2.79 -9.78
CA ALA A 167 -6.92 1.63 -10.55
C ALA A 167 -8.45 1.61 -10.63
N TYR A 168 -9.00 1.55 -11.84
CA TYR A 168 -10.43 1.48 -12.07
C TYR A 168 -10.78 0.66 -13.32
N ARG A 169 -12.03 0.24 -13.45
CA ARG A 169 -12.52 -0.47 -14.64
C ARG A 169 -13.14 0.51 -15.62
N SER A 170 -12.76 0.42 -16.89
CA SER A 170 -13.38 1.15 -18.00
C SER A 170 -13.35 0.30 -19.26
N ASP A 171 -14.47 0.21 -19.98
CA ASP A 171 -14.60 -0.56 -21.23
C ASP A 171 -14.09 -2.02 -21.14
N GLY A 172 -14.32 -2.66 -19.99
CA GLY A 172 -13.94 -4.05 -19.75
C GLY A 172 -12.48 -4.28 -19.38
N VAL A 173 -11.62 -3.25 -19.46
CA VAL A 173 -10.20 -3.33 -19.06
C VAL A 173 -9.94 -2.58 -17.77
N VAL A 174 -8.84 -2.90 -17.11
CA VAL A 174 -8.33 -2.11 -15.98
C VAL A 174 -7.55 -0.93 -16.52
N GLN A 175 -7.93 0.26 -16.09
CA GLN A 175 -7.21 1.50 -16.31
C GLN A 175 -6.37 1.79 -15.09
N LEU A 176 -5.15 2.26 -15.33
CA LEU A 176 -4.24 2.77 -14.31
C LEU A 176 -3.89 4.21 -14.65
N ASP A 177 -4.07 5.11 -13.71
CA ASP A 177 -3.64 6.50 -13.83
C ASP A 177 -2.63 6.80 -12.73
N LEU A 178 -1.42 7.22 -13.11
CA LEU A 178 -0.42 7.79 -12.22
C LEU A 178 -0.62 9.31 -12.23
N TRP A 179 -1.19 9.83 -11.16
CA TRP A 179 -1.31 11.26 -10.90
C TRP A 179 -0.13 11.70 -10.04
N PHE A 180 0.55 12.80 -10.37
CA PHE A 180 1.72 13.23 -9.60
C PHE A 180 1.92 14.75 -9.60
N ASP A 181 2.59 15.25 -8.57
CA ASP A 181 3.12 16.62 -8.51
C ASP A 181 4.40 16.72 -9.36
N ALA A 182 4.33 17.35 -10.53
CA ALA A 182 5.43 17.46 -11.47
C ALA A 182 6.60 18.30 -10.97
N ARG A 183 6.46 19.00 -9.83
CA ARG A 183 7.56 19.68 -9.17
C ARG A 183 8.44 18.72 -8.37
N ARG A 184 7.90 17.56 -7.98
CA ARG A 184 8.54 16.55 -7.12
C ARG A 184 9.20 15.41 -7.87
N PHE A 185 8.89 15.24 -9.15
CA PHE A 185 9.40 14.13 -9.97
C PHE A 185 10.01 14.61 -11.27
N GLU A 186 11.10 13.97 -11.67
CA GLU A 186 11.52 13.99 -13.06
C GLU A 186 10.55 13.15 -13.90
N ALA A 187 10.23 13.64 -15.10
CA ALA A 187 9.26 12.96 -15.98
C ALA A 187 9.68 11.51 -16.27
N TYR A 188 10.98 11.27 -16.45
CA TYR A 188 11.49 9.93 -16.73
C TYR A 188 11.25 8.95 -15.56
N THR A 189 11.24 9.42 -14.31
CA THR A 189 10.99 8.56 -13.13
C THR A 189 9.58 8.00 -13.18
N ILE A 190 8.61 8.84 -13.54
CA ILE A 190 7.20 8.43 -13.69
C ILE A 190 6.99 7.57 -14.92
N GLU A 191 7.66 7.89 -16.03
CA GLU A 191 7.63 7.08 -17.26
C GLU A 191 8.19 5.67 -17.01
N GLU A 192 9.35 5.55 -16.37
CA GLU A 192 9.93 4.26 -16.00
C GLU A 192 9.02 3.48 -15.04
N LEU A 193 8.45 4.15 -14.03
CA LEU A 193 7.50 3.50 -13.11
C LEU A 193 6.26 2.97 -13.86
N ALA A 194 5.74 3.76 -14.81
CA ALA A 194 4.62 3.37 -15.67
C ALA A 194 4.98 2.17 -16.57
N GLU A 195 6.22 2.06 -17.04
CA GLU A 195 6.71 0.94 -17.83
C GLU A 195 6.97 -0.32 -16.97
N GLN A 196 7.49 -0.14 -15.76
CA GLN A 196 7.78 -1.23 -14.83
C GLN A 196 6.52 -1.84 -14.21
N PHE A 197 5.46 -1.06 -14.02
CA PHE A 197 4.25 -1.54 -13.35
C PHE A 197 3.61 -2.76 -14.05
N PRO A 198 3.33 -2.75 -15.37
CA PRO A 198 2.78 -3.93 -16.05
C PRO A 198 3.70 -5.16 -15.95
N GLN A 199 5.02 -4.96 -15.97
CA GLN A 199 5.99 -6.06 -15.86
C GLN A 199 6.03 -6.65 -14.46
N ALA A 200 5.91 -5.81 -13.43
CA ALA A 200 5.75 -6.25 -12.06
C ALA A 200 4.43 -6.99 -11.88
N LEU A 201 3.35 -6.50 -12.48
CA LEU A 201 2.05 -7.17 -12.39
C LEU A 201 2.08 -8.56 -13.03
N ILE A 202 2.71 -8.71 -14.21
CA ILE A 202 2.88 -10.01 -14.88
C ILE A 202 3.63 -10.98 -13.97
N GLU A 203 4.72 -10.56 -13.32
CA GLU A 203 5.45 -11.37 -12.34
C GLU A 203 4.50 -11.84 -11.23
N ILE A 204 3.83 -10.90 -10.55
CA ILE A 204 2.97 -11.19 -9.41
C ILE A 204 1.82 -12.14 -9.79
N THR A 205 1.14 -11.91 -10.92
CA THR A 205 0.01 -12.75 -11.34
C THR A 205 0.44 -14.13 -11.83
N SER A 206 1.67 -14.28 -12.32
CA SER A 206 2.17 -15.55 -12.87
C SER A 206 2.86 -16.44 -11.85
N GLU A 207 3.52 -15.84 -10.85
CA GLU A 207 4.41 -16.55 -9.92
C GLU A 207 3.81 -16.72 -8.52
N ALA A 208 2.85 -15.88 -8.11
CA ALA A 208 2.20 -16.05 -6.83
C ALA A 208 1.38 -17.36 -6.83
N ILE A 209 1.54 -18.16 -5.78
CA ILE A 209 0.81 -19.41 -5.60
C ILE A 209 -0.14 -19.34 -4.39
N PRO A 210 -1.24 -20.13 -4.39
CA PRO A 210 -2.12 -20.21 -3.25
C PRO A 210 -1.36 -20.69 -2.01
N GLY A 211 -1.37 -19.88 -0.95
CA GLY A 211 -0.72 -20.22 0.31
C GLY A 211 -1.33 -19.53 1.54
N PHE A 212 -2.33 -18.66 1.36
CA PHE A 212 -2.94 -17.89 2.43
C PHE A 212 -4.44 -17.77 2.16
N THR A 213 -5.27 -18.39 3.01
CA THR A 213 -6.72 -18.20 2.98
C THR A 213 -7.03 -16.99 3.87
N ASP A 214 -7.43 -15.87 3.28
CA ASP A 214 -8.15 -14.84 4.03
C ASP A 214 -9.50 -15.46 4.42
N ALA A 215 -9.69 -15.72 5.71
CA ALA A 215 -11.03 -16.04 6.20
C ALA A 215 -11.89 -14.79 5.99
N ALA A 216 -12.94 -14.96 5.18
CA ALA A 216 -13.89 -13.94 4.74
C ALA A 216 -14.47 -13.07 5.85
#